data_AF-A0A2N1F9Q5-F1
#
_entry.id   AF-A0A2N1F9Q5-F1
#
_cell.length_a   1.000
_cell.length_b   1.000
_cell.length_c   1.000
_cell.angle_alpha   90.00
_cell.angle_beta   90.00
_cell.angle_gamma   90.00
#
_symmetry.space_group_name_H-M   'P 1'
#
loop_
_entity.id
_entity.type
_entity.pdbx_description
1 polymer ?
#
loop_
_entity_poly.entity_id
_entity_poly.type
_entity_poly.pdbx_seq_one_letter_code
_entity_poly.pdbx_strand_id
1 'polypeptide(L)'
;MRYLLLLSFALTLACSVPKKETKIKSTKIEEKKVILKKTVDIPKTIENELIVIFKNPKNIEGAKSLIEDSGLSFQKMVYDKNTSKIGVITVPEGKRAFWLEKLKKTNAFKLVNINTDKTVSNLIKIEENTLVSIKKTPCSGDCAVYELSIDKQGNVIYKGIKYVLKEGKHEFKLSEKEFEKLNTMFSAKGFENFKDEYDDPSIVGLANTFITYNDKQVKIRLWRDIPDELINIHEYIESILLNKKMIE
;
A
#
# COMPACT_ATOMS: atom_id res chain seq x y z
N MET A 1 -65.61 -11.50 5.65
CA MET A 1 -66.62 -10.42 5.72
C MET A 1 -65.88 -9.16 6.16
N ARG A 2 -65.67 -8.13 5.30
CA ARG A 2 -66.60 -7.01 4.97
C ARG A 2 -67.20 -6.41 6.24
N TYR A 3 -67.05 -5.13 6.60
CA TYR A 3 -67.54 -3.89 5.94
C TYR A 3 -66.60 -2.70 6.32
N LEU A 4 -66.24 -1.65 5.55
CA LEU A 4 -66.81 -0.82 4.46
C LEU A 4 -67.60 0.43 4.92
N LEU A 5 -67.08 1.63 4.53
CA LEU A 5 -67.73 2.94 4.23
C LEU A 5 -68.34 3.76 5.39
N LEU A 6 -68.54 5.09 5.38
CA LEU A 6 -68.42 6.30 4.50
C LEU A 6 -68.63 7.52 5.45
N LEU A 7 -68.33 8.81 5.20
CA LEU A 7 -69.00 9.81 4.33
C LEU A 7 -68.28 11.16 4.64
N SER A 8 -67.62 11.86 3.70
CA SER A 8 -68.10 12.96 2.84
C SER A 8 -68.74 14.19 3.54
N PHE A 9 -68.16 15.37 3.30
CA PHE A 9 -68.92 16.62 3.18
C PHE A 9 -68.24 17.55 2.15
N ALA A 10 -69.04 18.09 1.24
CA ALA A 10 -68.67 19.04 0.20
C ALA A 10 -69.55 20.29 0.32
N LEU A 11 -69.00 21.49 0.07
CA LEU A 11 -69.75 22.74 -0.21
C LEU A 11 -68.91 23.57 -1.22
N THR A 12 -69.30 23.64 -2.50
CA THR A 12 -70.02 24.74 -3.21
C THR A 12 -69.25 26.09 -3.27
N LEU A 13 -68.65 26.46 -4.41
CA LEU A 13 -69.17 27.29 -5.53
C LEU A 13 -69.03 28.81 -5.35
N ALA A 14 -68.25 29.47 -6.24
CA ALA A 14 -68.59 30.76 -6.85
C ALA A 14 -67.62 31.08 -8.02
N CYS A 15 -68.19 31.34 -9.21
CA CYS A 15 -67.53 31.84 -10.43
C CYS A 15 -67.87 33.32 -10.65
N SER A 16 -66.93 34.15 -11.17
CA SER A 16 -67.18 35.13 -12.26
C SER A 16 -66.00 36.11 -12.57
N VAL A 17 -65.42 35.92 -13.76
CA VAL A 17 -64.85 36.77 -14.87
C VAL A 17 -64.68 38.35 -14.76
N PRO A 18 -64.09 39.10 -15.75
CA PRO A 18 -62.77 39.80 -15.68
C PRO A 18 -62.75 41.32 -16.08
N LYS A 19 -61.62 42.06 -15.95
CA LYS A 19 -61.12 43.10 -16.93
C LYS A 19 -59.79 43.82 -16.56
N LYS A 20 -58.77 43.52 -17.37
CA LYS A 20 -57.71 44.31 -18.06
C LYS A 20 -57.55 45.83 -17.81
N GLU A 21 -56.31 46.27 -17.57
CA GLU A 21 -55.66 47.47 -18.18
C GLU A 21 -54.16 47.23 -18.41
N THR A 22 -53.56 47.97 -19.36
CA THR A 22 -52.48 47.54 -20.26
C THR A 22 -51.31 48.54 -20.31
N LYS A 23 -50.06 48.01 -20.25
CA LYS A 23 -48.76 48.55 -20.78
C LYS A 23 -48.18 49.81 -20.09
N ILE A 24 -46.86 49.90 -19.84
CA ILE A 24 -45.80 50.23 -20.82
C ILE A 24 -44.41 49.63 -20.44
N LYS A 25 -43.77 49.01 -21.46
CA LYS A 25 -42.34 48.85 -21.89
C LYS A 25 -41.19 49.20 -20.89
N SER A 26 -40.02 48.54 -20.86
CA SER A 26 -39.16 48.07 -21.97
C SER A 26 -38.02 47.08 -21.56
N THR A 27 -37.87 46.00 -22.35
CA THR A 27 -36.64 45.40 -22.94
C THR A 27 -35.65 44.50 -22.14
N LYS A 28 -35.82 43.17 -22.35
CA LYS A 28 -34.87 42.06 -22.68
C LYS A 28 -33.38 42.11 -22.30
N ILE A 29 -32.87 41.03 -21.69
CA ILE A 29 -31.77 40.10 -22.15
C ILE A 29 -31.99 38.75 -21.40
N GLU A 30 -32.54 37.70 -21.99
CA GLU A 30 -31.93 36.58 -22.75
C GLU A 30 -31.07 35.59 -21.94
N GLU A 31 -31.50 34.32 -21.96
CA GLU A 31 -30.98 33.18 -21.21
C GLU A 31 -29.58 32.75 -21.66
N LYS A 32 -28.70 32.43 -20.70
CA LYS A 32 -27.52 31.59 -20.95
C LYS A 32 -27.45 30.49 -19.90
N LYS A 33 -28.09 29.36 -20.19
CA LYS A 33 -27.93 28.11 -19.43
C LYS A 33 -26.52 27.56 -19.67
N VAL A 34 -25.60 27.88 -18.77
CA VAL A 34 -24.28 27.25 -18.71
C VAL A 34 -24.46 25.83 -18.19
N ILE A 35 -24.48 24.85 -19.09
CA ILE A 35 -24.36 23.43 -18.74
C ILE A 35 -22.88 23.18 -18.45
N LEU A 36 -22.52 23.24 -17.17
CA LEU A 36 -21.24 22.74 -16.67
C LEU A 36 -21.22 21.21 -16.83
N LYS A 37 -20.72 20.72 -17.96
CA LYS A 37 -20.26 19.34 -18.09
C LYS A 37 -19.05 19.17 -17.17
N LYS A 38 -19.29 18.65 -15.97
CA LYS A 38 -18.24 18.17 -15.09
C LYS A 38 -17.68 16.90 -15.72
N THR A 39 -16.62 17.02 -16.51
CA THR A 39 -15.78 15.89 -16.90
C THR A 39 -15.14 15.36 -15.63
N VAL A 40 -15.69 14.27 -15.12
CA VAL A 40 -14.97 13.43 -14.16
C VAL A 40 -13.87 12.76 -14.98
N ASP A 41 -12.63 13.16 -14.78
CA ASP A 41 -11.47 12.49 -15.35
C ASP A 41 -11.45 11.05 -14.86
N ILE A 42 -11.93 10.14 -15.71
CA ILE A 42 -11.76 8.71 -15.50
C ILE A 42 -10.28 8.44 -15.76
N PRO A 43 -9.51 7.97 -14.76
CA PRO A 43 -8.08 7.69 -14.94
C PRO A 43 -7.91 6.73 -16.10
N LYS A 44 -7.03 7.07 -17.04
CA LYS A 44 -6.80 6.35 -18.28
C LYS A 44 -6.25 4.96 -17.94
N THR A 45 -7.13 3.96 -17.96
CA THR A 45 -6.74 2.57 -17.75
C THR A 45 -5.98 2.10 -19.00
N ILE A 46 -4.68 1.88 -18.86
CA ILE A 46 -3.89 1.29 -19.94
C ILE A 46 -4.18 -0.21 -19.90
N GLU A 47 -5.02 -0.68 -20.82
CA GLU A 47 -5.70 -1.98 -20.70
C GLU A 47 -4.77 -3.20 -20.59
N ASN A 48 -3.50 -3.04 -20.98
CA ASN A 48 -2.53 -4.12 -21.12
C ASN A 48 -1.26 -3.93 -20.28
N GLU A 49 -1.35 -3.18 -19.17
CA GLU A 49 -0.20 -2.97 -18.28
C GLU A 49 -0.44 -3.54 -16.87
N LEU A 50 0.65 -4.04 -16.30
CA LEU A 50 0.75 -4.42 -14.90
C LEU A 50 1.84 -3.60 -14.22
N ILE A 51 1.68 -3.38 -12.93
CA ILE A 51 2.68 -2.77 -12.06
C ILE A 51 3.26 -3.85 -11.16
N VAL A 52 4.59 -3.83 -11.01
CA VAL A 52 5.32 -4.82 -10.22
C VAL A 52 6.24 -4.14 -9.22
N ILE A 53 6.33 -4.72 -8.02
CA ILE A 53 7.38 -4.39 -7.05
C ILE A 53 8.38 -5.55 -7.06
N PHE A 54 9.64 -5.27 -7.34
CA PHE A 54 10.67 -6.32 -7.40
C PHE A 54 10.93 -6.91 -6.02
N LYS A 55 11.08 -8.24 -5.94
CA LYS A 55 11.38 -8.92 -4.66
C LYS A 55 12.79 -8.60 -4.17
N ASN A 56 13.75 -8.53 -5.10
CA ASN A 56 15.15 -8.20 -4.82
C ASN A 56 15.55 -6.92 -5.57
N PRO A 57 15.39 -5.73 -4.97
CA PRO A 57 15.66 -4.46 -5.66
C PRO A 57 17.15 -4.23 -5.97
N LYS A 58 18.09 -4.91 -5.29
CA LYS A 58 19.53 -4.82 -5.59
C LYS A 58 19.94 -5.62 -6.83
N ASN A 59 19.16 -6.64 -7.21
CA ASN A 59 19.40 -7.45 -8.41
C ASN A 59 18.07 -7.82 -9.06
N ILE A 60 17.68 -7.04 -10.07
CA ILE A 60 16.42 -7.20 -10.80
C ILE A 60 16.59 -7.92 -12.15
N GLU A 61 17.81 -8.28 -12.53
CA GLU A 61 18.07 -8.78 -13.90
C GLU A 61 17.41 -10.14 -14.13
N GLY A 62 17.45 -11.05 -13.15
CA GLY A 62 16.70 -12.30 -13.24
C GLY A 62 15.18 -12.10 -13.36
N ALA A 63 14.64 -11.03 -12.75
CA ALA A 63 13.22 -10.70 -12.88
C ALA A 63 12.90 -10.11 -14.25
N LYS A 64 13.80 -9.30 -14.83
CA LYS A 64 13.67 -8.78 -16.20
C LYS A 64 13.80 -9.88 -17.25
N SER A 65 14.77 -10.78 -17.12
CA SER A 65 14.87 -11.95 -18.00
C SER A 65 13.59 -12.79 -17.95
N LEU A 66 13.03 -13.01 -16.76
CA LEU A 66 11.73 -13.71 -16.64
C LEU A 66 10.60 -13.01 -17.41
N ILE A 67 10.57 -11.67 -17.41
CA ILE A 67 9.60 -10.87 -18.17
C ILE A 67 9.83 -11.08 -19.68
N GLU A 68 11.06 -10.92 -20.15
CA GLU A 68 11.43 -11.02 -21.56
C GLU A 68 11.22 -12.45 -22.12
N ASP A 69 11.70 -13.47 -21.41
CA ASP A 69 11.53 -14.89 -21.76
C ASP A 69 10.05 -15.31 -21.78
N SER A 70 9.21 -14.58 -21.05
CA SER A 70 7.76 -14.76 -21.02
C SER A 70 7.04 -14.07 -22.19
N GLY A 71 7.76 -13.40 -23.09
CA GLY A 71 7.19 -12.60 -24.18
C GLY A 71 6.48 -11.33 -23.69
N LEU A 72 6.88 -10.83 -22.52
CA LEU A 72 6.41 -9.57 -21.94
C LEU A 72 7.44 -8.47 -22.19
N SER A 73 7.05 -7.21 -22.01
CA SER A 73 7.96 -6.08 -22.17
C SER A 73 8.03 -5.26 -20.90
N PHE A 74 9.25 -4.99 -20.42
CA PHE A 74 9.48 -4.01 -19.37
C PHE A 74 9.43 -2.60 -19.97
N GLN A 75 8.55 -1.73 -19.46
CA GLN A 75 8.33 -0.39 -20.02
C GLN A 75 9.23 0.64 -19.34
N LYS A 76 9.07 0.80 -18.02
CA LYS A 76 9.77 1.84 -17.26
C LYS A 76 9.79 1.54 -15.77
N MET A 77 10.77 2.13 -15.09
CA MET A 77 10.74 2.29 -13.64
C MET A 77 9.88 3.50 -13.28
N VAL A 78 8.95 3.34 -12.35
CA VAL A 78 8.14 4.44 -11.79
C VAL A 78 8.57 4.83 -10.38
N TYR A 79 9.37 3.98 -9.73
CA TYR A 79 10.04 4.26 -8.46
C TYR A 79 11.35 3.48 -8.42
N ASP A 80 12.47 4.16 -8.18
CA ASP A 80 13.79 3.56 -8.23
C ASP A 80 14.62 3.99 -7.02
N LYS A 81 14.70 3.08 -6.05
CA LYS A 81 15.48 3.20 -4.83
C LYS A 81 16.28 1.92 -4.61
N ASN A 82 17.30 1.97 -3.76
CA ASN A 82 18.14 0.81 -3.46
C ASN A 82 17.36 -0.31 -2.79
N THR A 83 16.39 0.02 -1.94
CA THR A 83 15.62 -0.93 -1.12
C THR A 83 14.23 -1.20 -1.65
N SER A 84 13.79 -0.52 -2.70
CA SER A 84 12.51 -0.78 -3.35
C SER A 84 12.50 -0.24 -4.77
N LYS A 85 11.99 -1.06 -5.68
CA LYS A 85 11.94 -0.77 -7.11
C LYS A 85 10.55 -1.14 -7.62
N ILE A 86 9.89 -0.19 -8.29
CA ILE A 86 8.56 -0.37 -8.88
C ILE A 86 8.65 -0.18 -10.39
N GLY A 87 8.26 -1.19 -11.13
CA GLY A 87 8.29 -1.22 -12.59
C GLY A 87 6.90 -1.34 -13.20
N VAL A 88 6.77 -0.88 -14.44
CA VAL A 88 5.61 -1.12 -15.29
C VAL A 88 5.99 -2.10 -16.38
N ILE A 89 5.14 -3.10 -16.58
CA ILE A 89 5.30 -4.12 -17.62
C ILE A 89 4.07 -4.12 -18.52
N THR A 90 4.29 -4.37 -19.81
CA THR A 90 3.22 -4.59 -20.79
C THR A 90 3.04 -6.08 -21.00
N VAL A 91 1.78 -6.48 -21.08
CA VAL A 91 1.36 -7.86 -21.35
C VAL A 91 0.56 -7.93 -22.64
N PRO A 92 0.50 -9.08 -23.31
CA PRO A 92 -0.30 -9.23 -24.52
C PRO A 92 -1.78 -8.89 -24.29
N GLU A 93 -2.42 -8.37 -25.33
CA GLU A 93 -3.83 -8.01 -25.32
C GLU A 93 -4.72 -9.19 -24.87
N GLY A 94 -5.71 -8.91 -24.03
CA GLY A 94 -6.61 -9.92 -23.49
C GLY A 94 -5.98 -10.91 -22.49
N LYS A 95 -4.66 -10.85 -22.25
CA LYS A 95 -3.94 -11.78 -21.35
C LYS A 95 -3.62 -11.19 -19.98
N ARG A 96 -4.13 -9.99 -19.66
CA ARG A 96 -3.81 -9.29 -18.40
C ARG A 96 -4.13 -10.09 -17.15
N ALA A 97 -5.32 -10.68 -17.05
CA ALA A 97 -5.71 -11.48 -15.89
C ALA A 97 -4.85 -12.75 -15.76
N PHE A 98 -4.54 -13.41 -16.88
CA PHE A 98 -3.65 -14.57 -16.91
C PHE A 98 -2.26 -14.23 -16.37
N TRP A 99 -1.64 -13.15 -16.87
CA TRP A 99 -0.31 -12.74 -16.42
C TRP A 99 -0.29 -12.19 -15.00
N LEU A 100 -1.34 -11.50 -14.57
CA LEU A 100 -1.47 -11.08 -13.17
C LEU A 100 -1.36 -12.28 -12.23
N GLU A 101 -2.12 -13.35 -12.48
CA GLU A 101 -2.10 -14.55 -11.64
C GLU A 101 -0.82 -15.37 -11.80
N LYS A 102 -0.27 -15.47 -13.01
CA LYS A 102 0.98 -16.18 -13.26
C LYS A 102 2.17 -15.50 -12.57
N LEU A 103 2.31 -14.17 -12.70
CA LEU A 103 3.44 -13.43 -12.13
C LEU A 103 3.37 -13.36 -10.60
N LYS A 104 2.17 -13.28 -10.00
CA LYS A 104 1.99 -13.36 -8.53
C LYS A 104 2.55 -14.65 -7.92
N LYS A 105 2.56 -15.75 -8.68
CA LYS A 105 3.08 -17.05 -8.23
C LYS A 105 4.60 -17.17 -8.39
N THR A 106 5.22 -16.25 -9.13
CA THR A 106 6.67 -16.24 -9.28
C THR A 106 7.32 -15.67 -8.02
N ASN A 107 8.57 -16.06 -7.78
CA ASN A 107 9.36 -15.51 -6.69
C ASN A 107 10.10 -14.21 -7.07
N ALA A 108 9.84 -13.65 -8.26
CA ALA A 108 10.55 -12.50 -8.79
C ALA A 108 10.01 -11.17 -8.24
N PHE A 109 8.73 -11.13 -7.87
CA PHE A 109 8.04 -9.91 -7.47
C PHE A 109 7.50 -10.01 -6.03
N LYS A 110 7.66 -8.93 -5.26
CA LYS A 110 6.99 -8.74 -3.97
C LYS A 110 5.50 -8.50 -4.15
N LEU A 111 5.12 -7.81 -5.24
CA LEU A 111 3.73 -7.49 -5.56
C LEU A 111 3.57 -7.40 -7.09
N VAL A 112 2.42 -7.85 -7.58
CA VAL A 112 1.97 -7.66 -8.96
C VAL A 112 0.52 -7.19 -8.91
N ASN A 113 0.19 -6.10 -9.60
CA ASN A 113 -1.15 -5.55 -9.64
C ASN A 113 -1.45 -4.90 -10.99
N ILE A 114 -2.71 -4.53 -11.22
CA ILE A 114 -3.14 -3.78 -12.40
C ILE A 114 -2.54 -2.37 -12.36
N ASN A 115 -1.94 -1.95 -13.47
CA ASN A 115 -1.44 -0.59 -13.59
C ASN A 115 -2.59 0.41 -13.74
N THR A 116 -2.71 1.34 -12.79
CA THR A 116 -3.59 2.51 -12.88
C THR A 116 -2.88 3.69 -12.20
N ASP A 117 -3.22 4.93 -12.57
CA ASP A 117 -2.64 6.13 -11.93
C ASP A 117 -2.81 6.11 -10.41
N LYS A 118 -3.97 5.64 -9.93
CA LYS A 118 -4.26 5.46 -8.51
C LYS A 118 -3.38 4.40 -7.88
N THR A 119 -3.18 3.25 -8.54
CA THR A 119 -2.30 2.19 -8.03
C THR A 119 -0.87 2.68 -7.92
N VAL A 120 -0.34 3.32 -8.98
CA VAL A 120 1.02 3.88 -9.01
C VAL A 120 1.21 4.86 -7.86
N SER A 121 0.34 5.87 -7.78
CA SER A 121 0.43 6.92 -6.76
C SER A 121 0.36 6.35 -5.35
N ASN A 122 -0.53 5.37 -5.11
CA ASN A 122 -0.67 4.73 -3.80
C ASN A 122 0.58 3.92 -3.42
N LEU A 123 1.15 3.15 -4.34
CA LEU A 123 2.35 2.36 -4.06
C LEU A 123 3.56 3.25 -3.76
N ILE A 124 3.77 4.30 -4.55
CA ILE A 124 4.83 5.28 -4.30
C ILE A 124 4.64 5.93 -2.94
N LYS A 125 3.41 6.38 -2.63
CA LYS A 125 3.09 6.98 -1.33
C LYS A 125 3.37 6.03 -0.15
N ILE A 126 3.07 4.74 -0.29
CA ILE A 126 3.36 3.73 0.75
C ILE A 126 4.87 3.62 0.98
N GLU A 127 5.67 3.51 -0.08
CA GLU A 127 7.12 3.41 0.01
C GLU A 127 7.73 4.69 0.61
N GLU A 128 7.28 5.88 0.19
CA GLU A 128 7.73 7.16 0.73
C GLU A 128 7.29 7.43 2.18
N ASN A 129 6.16 6.87 2.60
CA ASN A 129 5.64 7.04 3.95
C ASN A 129 6.16 5.98 4.94
N THR A 130 6.81 4.93 4.46
CA THR A 130 7.42 3.91 5.33
C THR A 130 8.61 4.52 6.06
N LEU A 131 8.62 4.42 7.39
CA LEU A 131 9.75 4.81 8.23
C LEU A 131 10.77 3.68 8.28
N VAL A 132 10.33 2.50 8.70
CA VAL A 132 11.18 1.30 8.85
C VAL A 132 10.39 0.07 8.41
N SER A 133 11.09 -0.90 7.81
CA SER A 133 10.55 -2.24 7.62
C SER A 133 11.52 -3.30 8.13
N ILE A 134 10.96 -4.37 8.71
CA ILE A 134 11.72 -5.51 9.20
C ILE A 134 11.18 -6.78 8.56
N LYS A 135 12.09 -7.69 8.20
CA LYS A 135 11.77 -9.02 7.72
C LYS A 135 12.63 -10.05 8.44
N LYS A 136 12.00 -11.08 8.99
CA LYS A 136 12.67 -12.21 9.64
C LYS A 136 12.43 -13.48 8.83
N THR A 137 13.49 -14.17 8.42
CA THR A 137 13.40 -15.41 7.64
C THR A 137 13.31 -16.63 8.55
N PRO A 138 12.87 -17.79 8.04
CA PRO A 138 12.98 -19.05 8.77
C PRO A 138 14.42 -19.37 9.21
N CYS A 139 14.52 -20.16 10.27
CA CYS A 139 15.74 -20.81 10.76
C CYS A 139 15.54 -22.33 10.76
N SER A 140 16.51 -23.11 11.26
CA SER A 140 16.38 -24.58 11.36
C SER A 140 15.44 -25.06 12.47
N GLY A 141 14.99 -24.17 13.36
CA GLY A 141 14.01 -24.46 14.41
C GLY A 141 12.76 -23.57 14.31
N ASP A 142 12.12 -23.33 15.45
CA ASP A 142 10.84 -22.63 15.54
C ASP A 142 10.99 -21.11 15.72
N CYS A 143 11.90 -20.49 14.95
CA CYS A 143 12.06 -19.04 14.99
C CYS A 143 10.86 -18.35 14.33
N ALA A 144 10.31 -17.33 14.99
CA ALA A 144 9.28 -16.47 14.43
C ALA A 144 9.65 -15.95 13.04
N VAL A 145 8.73 -16.13 12.08
CA VAL A 145 8.87 -15.68 10.69
C VAL A 145 7.80 -14.63 10.42
N TYR A 146 8.21 -13.42 10.09
CA TYR A 146 7.30 -12.32 9.83
C TYR A 146 7.91 -11.22 8.96
N GLU A 147 7.02 -10.36 8.45
CA GLU A 147 7.35 -9.08 7.84
C GLU A 147 6.59 -7.97 8.60
N LEU A 148 7.21 -6.83 8.84
CA LEU A 148 6.52 -5.65 9.40
C LEU A 148 7.00 -4.37 8.72
N SER A 149 6.11 -3.39 8.64
CA SER A 149 6.42 -2.03 8.24
C SER A 149 5.77 -1.05 9.20
N ILE A 150 6.51 -0.03 9.60
CA ILE A 150 6.04 1.07 10.43
C ILE A 150 6.11 2.33 9.58
N ASP A 151 5.03 3.07 9.48
CA ASP A 151 4.99 4.33 8.73
C ASP A 151 5.44 5.54 9.57
N LYS A 152 5.58 6.69 8.92
CA LYS A 152 5.98 7.96 9.53
C LYS A 152 4.95 8.55 10.52
N GLN A 153 3.83 7.86 10.75
CA GLN A 153 2.81 8.21 11.74
C GLN A 153 2.63 7.13 12.82
N GLY A 154 3.51 6.13 12.84
CA GLY A 154 3.51 5.04 13.81
C GLY A 154 2.44 3.97 13.57
N ASN A 155 1.80 3.95 12.38
CA ASN A 155 0.94 2.83 12.01
C ASN A 155 1.81 1.64 11.59
N VAL A 156 1.46 0.46 12.07
CA VAL A 156 2.18 -0.79 11.85
C VAL A 156 1.32 -1.72 11.01
N ILE A 157 1.91 -2.24 9.95
CA ILE A 157 1.40 -3.40 9.22
C ILE A 157 2.33 -4.56 9.53
N TYR A 158 1.82 -5.57 10.22
CA TYR A 158 2.51 -6.80 10.55
C TYR A 158 1.94 -7.94 9.73
N LYS A 159 2.80 -8.83 9.21
CA LYS A 159 2.44 -10.05 8.51
C LYS A 159 3.16 -11.22 9.15
N GLY A 160 2.47 -11.95 10.01
CA GLY A 160 2.96 -13.21 10.56
C GLY A 160 2.91 -14.32 9.53
N ILE A 161 3.96 -15.15 9.46
CA ILE A 161 4.09 -16.19 8.43
C ILE A 161 4.16 -17.58 9.06
N LYS A 162 5.01 -17.79 10.07
CA LYS A 162 5.19 -19.11 10.72
C LYS A 162 5.81 -18.94 12.11
N TYR A 163 5.45 -19.82 13.05
CA TYR A 163 5.99 -19.82 14.43
C TYR A 163 5.74 -18.48 15.14
N VAL A 164 4.54 -17.95 14.97
CA VAL A 164 4.11 -16.67 15.55
C VAL A 164 2.72 -16.85 16.15
N LEU A 165 2.37 -16.04 17.15
CA LEU A 165 1.04 -16.10 17.77
C LEU A 165 -0.08 -15.63 16.83
N LYS A 166 0.25 -14.76 15.86
CA LYS A 166 -0.70 -14.17 14.91
C LYS A 166 -0.19 -14.30 13.49
N GLU A 167 -0.71 -15.29 12.75
CA GLU A 167 -0.45 -15.42 11.32
C GLU A 167 -1.34 -14.47 10.48
N GLY A 168 -0.89 -14.15 9.27
CA GLY A 168 -1.60 -13.26 8.37
C GLY A 168 -1.33 -11.78 8.65
N LYS A 169 -2.11 -10.91 8.00
CA LYS A 169 -1.95 -9.45 8.09
C LYS A 169 -2.69 -8.90 9.30
N HIS A 170 -1.98 -8.16 10.15
CA HIS A 170 -2.51 -7.44 11.31
C HIS A 170 -2.07 -5.98 11.26
N GLU A 171 -2.95 -5.09 11.65
CA GLU A 171 -2.69 -3.65 11.70
C GLU A 171 -2.90 -3.14 13.11
N PHE A 172 -1.97 -2.32 13.59
CA PHE A 172 -2.07 -1.65 14.88
C PHE A 172 -1.29 -0.34 14.85
N LYS A 173 -1.51 0.51 15.83
CA LYS A 173 -0.78 1.77 15.97
C LYS A 173 0.12 1.72 17.20
N LEU A 174 1.34 2.21 17.05
CA LEU A 174 2.22 2.48 18.18
C LEU A 174 1.64 3.59 19.05
N SER A 175 1.81 3.48 20.36
CA SER A 175 1.61 4.62 21.25
C SER A 175 2.61 5.72 20.92
N GLU A 176 2.28 6.96 21.28
CA GLU A 176 3.16 8.12 21.06
C GLU A 176 4.55 7.89 21.65
N LYS A 177 4.62 7.44 22.91
CA LYS A 177 5.87 7.06 23.57
C LYS A 177 6.63 5.96 22.83
N GLU A 178 5.92 4.94 22.31
CA GLU A 178 6.57 3.86 21.57
C GLU A 178 7.24 4.39 20.30
N PHE A 179 6.51 5.24 19.56
CA PHE A 179 6.94 5.81 18.29
C PHE A 179 8.05 6.86 18.45
N GLU A 180 7.95 7.74 19.45
CA GLU A 180 8.99 8.72 19.76
C GLU A 180 10.32 8.03 20.08
N LYS A 181 10.30 7.03 20.96
CA LYS A 181 11.50 6.25 21.31
C LYS A 181 12.09 5.55 20.09
N LEU A 182 11.26 5.00 19.20
CA LEU A 182 11.72 4.40 17.96
C LEU A 182 12.42 5.43 17.06
N ASN A 183 11.83 6.61 16.89
CA ASN A 183 12.43 7.69 16.09
C ASN A 183 13.77 8.13 16.67
N THR A 184 13.88 8.27 18.00
CA THR A 184 15.14 8.63 18.66
C THR A 184 16.25 7.63 18.37
N MET A 185 15.95 6.32 18.35
CA MET A 185 16.94 5.28 18.05
C MET A 185 17.49 5.42 16.63
N PHE A 186 16.65 5.76 15.65
CA PHE A 186 17.08 5.97 14.26
C PHE A 186 17.75 7.33 14.01
N SER A 187 17.44 8.36 14.82
CA SER A 187 18.04 9.70 14.68
C SER A 187 19.41 9.85 15.37
N ALA A 188 19.71 9.01 16.37
CA ALA A 188 20.87 9.19 17.24
C ALA A 188 22.22 8.91 16.55
N LYS A 189 22.24 8.05 15.52
CA LYS A 189 23.42 7.74 14.71
C LYS A 189 23.01 7.39 13.28
N GLY A 190 23.91 7.61 12.34
CA GLY A 190 23.65 7.40 10.92
C GLY A 190 23.53 5.93 10.55
N PHE A 191 22.30 5.41 10.45
CA PHE A 191 21.98 4.04 10.02
C PHE A 191 22.62 3.70 8.66
N GLU A 192 22.82 4.69 7.81
CA GLU A 192 23.51 4.59 6.53
C GLU A 192 24.96 4.09 6.65
N ASN A 193 25.61 4.29 7.80
CA ASN A 193 27.00 3.92 8.03
C ASN A 193 27.20 2.46 8.45
N PHE A 194 26.11 1.71 8.72
CA PHE A 194 26.23 0.29 9.03
C PHE A 194 26.67 -0.50 7.79
N LYS A 195 27.37 -1.61 8.05
CA LYS A 195 27.66 -2.62 7.01
C LYS A 195 26.35 -3.12 6.42
N ASP A 196 26.39 -3.51 5.15
CA ASP A 196 25.25 -4.13 4.48
C ASP A 196 24.85 -5.47 5.12
N GLU A 197 25.82 -6.19 5.69
CA GLU A 197 25.64 -7.52 6.24
C GLU A 197 26.52 -7.77 7.48
N TYR A 198 25.94 -8.45 8.46
CA TYR A 198 26.60 -9.04 9.62
C TYR A 198 26.27 -10.53 9.66
N ASP A 199 27.22 -11.36 9.24
CA ASP A 199 27.07 -12.80 9.07
C ASP A 199 28.39 -13.53 9.39
N ASP A 200 28.27 -14.80 9.76
CA ASP A 200 29.34 -15.79 9.75
C ASP A 200 28.86 -16.98 8.91
N PRO A 201 29.36 -17.12 7.66
CA PRO A 201 28.94 -18.19 6.77
C PRO A 201 29.17 -19.60 7.32
N SER A 202 30.10 -19.78 8.28
CA SER A 202 30.39 -21.07 8.90
C SER A 202 29.27 -21.57 9.82
N ILE A 203 28.41 -20.67 10.32
CA ILE A 203 27.33 -21.01 11.26
C ILE A 203 26.02 -21.21 10.50
N VAL A 204 25.58 -22.45 10.36
CA VAL A 204 24.37 -22.81 9.62
C VAL A 204 23.09 -22.69 10.46
N GLY A 205 21.94 -22.63 9.79
CA GLY A 205 20.63 -22.76 10.43
C GLY A 205 20.09 -21.51 11.14
N LEU A 206 20.78 -20.38 11.06
CA LEU A 206 20.35 -19.10 11.63
C LEU A 206 19.28 -18.41 10.75
N ALA A 207 18.36 -17.69 11.40
CA ALA A 207 17.48 -16.76 10.72
C ALA A 207 18.26 -15.54 10.21
N ASN A 208 17.72 -14.91 9.16
CA ASN A 208 18.15 -13.59 8.73
C ASN A 208 17.12 -12.57 9.17
N THR A 209 17.57 -11.50 9.81
CA THR A 209 16.79 -10.31 10.09
C THR A 209 17.26 -9.20 9.17
N PHE A 210 16.34 -8.65 8.37
CA PHE A 210 16.60 -7.49 7.53
C PHE A 210 15.94 -6.27 8.16
N ILE A 211 16.70 -5.20 8.38
CA ILE A 211 16.18 -3.91 8.83
C ILE A 211 16.40 -2.91 7.69
N THR A 212 15.33 -2.26 7.25
CA THR A 212 15.37 -1.28 6.17
C THR A 212 14.91 0.07 6.69
N TYR A 213 15.75 1.09 6.53
CA TYR A 213 15.50 2.48 6.96
C TYR A 213 16.22 3.44 6.00
N ASN A 214 15.55 4.53 5.58
CA ASN A 214 16.10 5.56 4.68
C ASN A 214 16.87 5.02 3.46
N ASP A 215 16.26 4.13 2.68
CA ASP A 215 16.85 3.50 1.48
C ASP A 215 18.16 2.72 1.73
N LYS A 216 18.43 2.37 2.98
CA LYS A 216 19.48 1.43 3.39
C LYS A 216 18.83 0.18 3.97
N GLN A 217 19.36 -0.98 3.61
CA GLN A 217 19.00 -2.25 4.23
C GLN A 217 20.25 -2.88 4.84
N VAL A 218 20.10 -3.33 6.08
CA VAL A 218 21.10 -4.10 6.81
C VAL A 218 20.57 -5.52 7.00
N LYS A 219 21.36 -6.52 6.61
CA LYS A 219 21.11 -7.94 6.88
C LYS A 219 21.89 -8.36 8.13
N ILE A 220 21.20 -8.96 9.10
CA ILE A 220 21.79 -9.48 10.32
C ILE A 220 21.44 -10.97 10.39
N ARG A 221 22.43 -11.83 10.28
CA ARG A 221 22.28 -13.28 10.48
C ARG A 221 22.91 -13.72 11.80
N LEU A 222 23.98 -13.06 12.23
CA LEU A 222 24.64 -13.32 13.51
C LEU A 222 24.62 -12.08 14.41
N TRP A 223 24.08 -12.22 15.62
CA TRP A 223 23.99 -11.18 16.64
C TRP A 223 25.23 -11.15 17.55
N ARG A 224 26.42 -11.22 16.95
CA ARG A 224 27.72 -11.18 17.65
C ARG A 224 28.59 -10.11 17.00
N ASP A 225 29.27 -9.31 17.82
CA ASP A 225 30.19 -8.26 17.37
C ASP A 225 29.55 -7.25 16.39
N ILE A 226 28.27 -6.93 16.62
CA ILE A 226 27.53 -5.92 15.86
C ILE A 226 27.31 -4.66 16.72
N PRO A 227 27.07 -3.48 16.11
CA PRO A 227 26.77 -2.26 16.85
C PRO A 227 25.55 -2.40 17.78
N ASP A 228 25.68 -1.93 19.02
CA ASP A 228 24.63 -1.97 20.03
C ASP A 228 23.34 -1.29 19.57
N GLU A 229 23.42 -0.29 18.69
CA GLU A 229 22.26 0.39 18.13
C GLU A 229 21.35 -0.56 17.34
N LEU A 230 21.92 -1.49 16.56
CA LEU A 230 21.15 -2.47 15.81
C LEU A 230 20.48 -3.48 16.74
N ILE A 231 21.17 -3.90 17.81
CA ILE A 231 20.62 -4.76 18.85
C ILE A 231 19.44 -4.05 19.52
N ASN A 232 19.64 -2.82 19.97
CA ASN A 232 18.62 -2.03 20.66
C ASN A 232 17.38 -1.79 19.79
N ILE A 233 17.55 -1.46 18.50
CA ILE A 233 16.42 -1.31 17.56
C ILE A 233 15.66 -2.63 17.41
N HIS A 234 16.37 -3.74 17.22
CA HIS A 234 15.78 -5.06 17.06
C HIS A 234 14.98 -5.47 18.30
N GLU A 235 15.62 -5.46 19.46
CA GLU A 235 15.00 -5.86 20.73
C GLU A 235 13.82 -4.97 21.08
N TYR A 236 13.92 -3.67 20.79
CA TYR A 236 12.81 -2.76 21.05
C TYR A 236 11.58 -3.09 20.20
N ILE A 237 11.75 -3.35 18.91
CA ILE A 237 10.64 -3.75 18.04
C ILE A 237 10.11 -5.13 18.43
N GLU A 238 10.97 -6.10 18.73
CA GLU A 238 10.55 -7.42 19.23
C GLU A 238 9.74 -7.29 20.52
N SER A 239 10.15 -6.41 21.45
CA SER A 239 9.40 -6.15 22.69
C SER A 239 7.99 -5.59 22.43
N ILE A 240 7.83 -4.74 21.42
CA ILE A 240 6.51 -4.25 21.00
C ILE A 240 5.67 -5.42 20.48
N LEU A 241 6.24 -6.27 19.62
CA LEU A 241 5.54 -7.43 19.08
C LEU A 241 5.11 -8.42 20.18
N LEU A 242 5.98 -8.68 21.17
CA LEU A 242 5.68 -9.49 22.34
C LEU A 242 4.53 -8.89 23.17
N ASN A 243 4.61 -7.58 23.48
CA ASN A 243 3.58 -6.88 24.24
C ASN A 243 2.22 -6.87 23.52
N LYS A 244 2.23 -6.76 22.18
CA LYS A 244 1.03 -6.86 21.34
C LYS A 244 0.59 -8.31 21.08
N LYS A 245 1.29 -9.31 21.61
CA LYS A 245 1.04 -10.75 21.41
C LYS A 245 1.02 -11.16 19.94
N MET A 246 1.94 -10.61 19.15
CA MET A 246 2.13 -10.95 17.73
C MET A 246 3.04 -12.18 17.58
N ILE A 247 4.01 -12.32 18.48
CA ILE A 247 5.00 -13.39 18.57
C ILE A 247 5.09 -13.90 20.01
N GLU A 248 5.70 -15.08 20.19
CA GLU A 248 5.90 -15.75 21.48
C GLU A 248 7.21 -15.33 22.14
#